data_AF-A0A7S3XHY9-F1
#
_entry.id   AF-A0A7S3XHY9-F1
#
_cell.length_a   1.000
_cell.length_b   1.000
_cell.length_c   1.000
_cell.angle_alpha   90.00
_cell.angle_beta   90.00
_cell.angle_gamma   90.00
#
_symmetry.space_group_name_H-M   'P 1'
#
loop_
_entity.id
_entity.type
_entity.pdbx_description
1 polymer ?
#
loop_
_entity_poly.entity_id
_entity_poly.type
_entity_poly.pdbx_seq_one_letter_code
_entity_poly.pdbx_strand_id
1 'polypeptide(L)'
;ADPVIQDLVATHFQTVGRAMITLVQITTFDSWTGIARPIILQKWWLVIYFYGFALLTGIALMNLVTAIIVEESFKGSEEDRQMKEQEERKERERQAKELEKLFKEADTDEEFL
;
A
#
# COMPACT_ATOMS: atom_id res chain seq x y z
N ALA A 1 20.94 12.38 38.64
CA ALA A 1 19.95 12.14 37.58
C ALA A 1 18.58 12.26 38.22
N ASP A 2 17.62 12.89 37.54
CA ASP A 2 16.27 13.13 38.06
C ASP A 2 15.55 11.78 38.34
N PRO A 3 15.07 11.53 39.59
CA PRO A 3 14.37 10.30 39.96
C PRO A 3 13.14 10.02 39.09
N VAL A 4 12.43 11.06 38.66
CA VAL A 4 11.23 10.91 37.81
C VAL A 4 11.61 10.37 36.44
N ILE A 5 12.74 10.82 35.88
CA ILE A 5 13.23 10.34 34.60
C ILE A 5 13.76 8.91 34.71
N GLN A 6 14.36 8.55 35.84
CA GLN A 6 14.78 7.16 36.08
C GLN A 6 13.59 6.20 36.15
N ASP A 7 12.52 6.59 36.85
CA ASP A 7 11.28 5.81 36.90
C ASP A 7 10.61 5.70 35.53
N LEU A 8 10.60 6.79 34.75
CA LEU A 8 10.10 6.78 33.38
C LEU A 8 10.88 5.80 32.50
N VAL A 9 12.22 5.84 32.54
CA VAL A 9 13.10 4.94 31.79
C VAL A 9 12.92 3.49 32.27
N ALA A 10 12.79 3.25 33.57
CA ALA A 10 12.54 1.92 34.10
C ALA A 10 11.19 1.37 33.60
N THR A 11 10.13 2.18 33.66
CA THR A 11 8.79 1.78 33.22
C THR A 11 8.74 1.36 31.75
N HIS A 12 9.50 2.03 30.89
CA HIS A 12 9.42 1.87 29.43
C HIS A 12 10.56 1.05 28.82
N PHE A 13 11.75 1.03 29.44
CA PHE A 13 12.97 0.46 28.83
C PHE A 13 13.72 -0.53 29.74
N GLN A 14 13.20 -0.90 30.91
CA GLN A 14 13.88 -1.85 31.81
C GLN A 14 13.99 -3.27 31.26
N THR A 15 13.04 -3.70 30.43
CA THR A 15 13.05 -5.03 29.80
C THR A 15 12.85 -4.91 28.30
N VAL A 16 13.32 -5.92 27.56
CA VAL A 16 13.14 -5.97 26.10
C VAL A 16 11.66 -5.90 25.74
N GLY A 17 10.78 -6.60 26.46
CA GLY A 17 9.33 -6.56 26.23
C GLY A 17 8.72 -5.16 26.39
N ARG A 18 9.09 -4.45 27.46
CA ARG A 18 8.63 -3.06 27.69
C ARG A 18 9.14 -2.13 26.60
N ALA A 19 10.42 -2.25 26.24
CA ALA A 19 11.02 -1.46 25.18
C ALA A 19 10.31 -1.70 23.83
N MET A 20 10.00 -2.96 23.50
CA MET A 20 9.24 -3.30 22.28
C MET A 20 7.85 -2.64 22.27
N ILE A 21 7.13 -2.66 23.40
CA ILE A 21 5.82 -1.99 23.50
C ILE A 21 5.98 -0.48 23.26
N THR A 22 6.98 0.15 23.88
CA THR A 22 7.25 1.58 23.66
C THR A 22 7.66 1.89 22.21
N LEU A 23 8.42 1.02 21.55
CA LEU A 23 8.78 1.18 20.14
C LEU A 23 7.58 1.00 19.21
N VAL A 24 6.66 0.08 19.52
CA VAL A 24 5.38 -0.04 18.82
C VAL A 24 4.58 1.25 18.99
N GLN A 25 4.49 1.78 20.21
CA GLN A 25 3.80 3.04 20.48
C GLN A 25 4.40 4.24 19.72
N ILE A 26 5.73 4.32 19.61
CA ILE A 26 6.39 5.34 18.77
C ILE A 26 6.04 5.12 17.29
N THR A 27 6.01 3.86 16.83
CA THR A 27 5.66 3.51 15.45
C THR A 27 4.22 3.88 15.08
N THR A 28 3.29 3.78 16.03
CA THR A 28 1.90 4.23 15.85
C THR A 28 1.72 5.73 16.04
N PHE A 29 2.78 6.47 16.37
CA PHE A 29 2.78 7.89 16.73
C PHE A 29 1.82 8.23 17.89
N ASP A 30 1.45 7.25 18.72
CA ASP A 30 0.54 7.47 19.83
C ASP A 30 1.30 8.02 21.04
N SER A 31 1.03 9.28 21.41
CA SER A 31 1.43 9.88 22.70
C SER A 31 2.92 9.74 23.09
N TRP A 32 3.79 9.37 22.15
CA TRP A 32 5.16 8.94 22.40
C TRP A 32 6.09 10.08 22.82
N THR A 33 5.76 11.31 22.45
CA THR A 33 6.55 12.48 22.83
C THR A 33 6.55 12.74 24.34
N GLY A 34 5.52 12.27 25.07
CA GLY A 34 5.47 12.30 26.53
C GLY A 34 6.54 11.42 27.18
N ILE A 35 6.97 10.36 26.48
CA ILE A 35 8.06 9.47 26.91
C ILE A 35 9.40 10.03 26.43
N ALA A 36 9.48 10.44 25.16
CA ALA A 36 10.75 10.84 24.54
C ALA A 36 11.28 12.20 25.04
N ARG A 37 10.43 13.23 25.16
CA ARG A 37 10.88 14.60 25.50
C ARG A 37 11.60 14.68 26.85
N PRO A 38 11.08 14.11 27.96
CA PRO A 38 11.77 14.17 29.25
C PRO A 38 13.14 13.49 29.21
N ILE A 39 13.28 12.41 28.43
CA ILE A 39 14.54 11.68 28.25
C ILE A 39 15.53 12.48 27.40
N ILE A 40 15.06 13.13 26.32
CA ILE A 40 15.89 13.98 25.44
C ILE A 40 16.40 15.20 26.20
N LEU A 41 15.59 15.82 27.06
CA LEU A 41 16.01 16.95 27.88
C LEU A 41 17.17 16.59 28.83
N GLN A 42 17.26 15.33 29.26
CA GLN A 42 18.39 14.85 30.05
C GLN A 42 19.63 14.56 29.19
N LYS A 43 19.42 14.02 27.98
CA LYS A 43 20.49 13.65 27.03
C LYS A 43 20.11 14.04 25.62
N TRP A 44 20.53 15.23 25.21
CA TRP A 44 20.09 15.87 23.95
C TRP A 44 20.36 15.02 22.70
N TRP A 45 21.45 14.24 22.67
CA TRP A 45 21.80 13.40 21.53
C TRP A 45 20.79 12.27 21.27
N LEU A 46 19.95 11.92 22.25
CA LEU A 46 18.86 10.95 22.08
C LEU A 46 17.76 11.44 21.15
N VAL A 47 17.76 12.72 20.75
CA VAL A 47 16.89 13.24 19.70
C VAL A 47 17.05 12.44 18.41
N ILE A 48 18.28 12.05 18.05
CA ILE A 48 18.58 11.29 16.84
C ILE A 48 17.95 9.89 16.93
N TYR A 49 18.00 9.28 18.10
CA TYR A 49 17.38 7.97 18.32
C TYR A 49 15.86 8.02 18.17
N PHE A 50 15.18 8.88 18.93
CA PHE A 50 13.72 8.92 18.95
C PHE A 50 13.11 9.46 17.65
N TYR A 51 13.60 10.61 17.17
CA TYR A 51 13.09 11.20 15.92
C TYR A 51 13.58 10.43 14.70
N GLY A 52 14.82 9.91 14.71
CA GLY A 52 15.31 9.05 13.63
C GLY A 52 14.48 7.79 13.51
N PHE A 53 14.21 7.10 14.61
CA PHE A 53 13.33 5.93 14.61
C PHE A 53 11.92 6.27 14.10
N ALA A 54 11.30 7.34 14.64
CA ALA A 54 9.96 7.77 14.23
C ALA A 54 9.89 8.16 12.74
N LEU A 55 10.91 8.83 12.21
CA LEU A 55 10.98 9.16 10.78
C LEU A 55 11.16 7.92 9.92
N LEU A 56 12.06 7.01 10.29
CA LEU A 56 12.32 5.78 9.54
C LEU A 56 11.09 4.88 9.50
N THR A 57 10.43 4.66 10.64
CA THR A 57 9.20 3.85 10.69
C THR A 57 8.04 4.55 10.02
N GLY A 58 7.91 5.87 10.16
CA GLY A 58 6.91 6.67 9.44
C GLY A 58 7.04 6.55 7.92
N ILE A 59 8.25 6.73 7.38
CA ILE A 59 8.53 6.58 5.94
C ILE A 59 8.26 5.13 5.51
N ALA A 60 8.69 4.14 6.28
CA ALA A 60 8.44 2.74 5.95
C ALA A 60 6.94 2.40 5.88
N LEU A 61 6.15 2.88 6.85
CA LEU A 61 4.69 2.70 6.86
C LEU A 61 4.03 3.43 5.69
N MET A 62 4.44 4.66 5.40
CA MET A 62 3.92 5.42 4.25
C MET A 62 4.24 4.73 2.93
N ASN A 63 5.43 4.17 2.77
CA ASN A 63 5.81 3.40 1.60
C ASN A 63 4.98 2.11 1.47
N LEU A 64 4.73 1.41 2.58
CA LEU A 64 3.88 0.23 2.59
C LEU A 64 2.44 0.58 2.16
N VAL A 65 1.86 1.64 2.74
CA VAL A 65 0.52 2.10 2.39
C VAL A 65 0.45 2.53 0.92
N THR A 66 1.46 3.25 0.44
CA THR A 66 1.54 3.67 -0.96
C THR A 66 1.60 2.46 -1.89
N ALA A 67 2.40 1.44 -1.55
CA ALA A 67 2.48 0.22 -2.34
C ALA A 67 1.12 -0.49 -2.44
N ILE A 68 0.39 -0.60 -1.33
CA ILE A 68 -0.96 -1.19 -1.30
C ILE A 68 -1.94 -0.38 -2.15
N ILE A 69 -1.95 0.95 -2.01
CA ILE A 69 -2.84 1.83 -2.78
C ILE A 69 -2.56 1.73 -4.28
N VAL A 70 -1.27 1.70 -4.66
CA VAL A 70 -0.85 1.52 -6.05
C VAL A 70 -1.34 0.17 -6.57
N GLU A 71 -1.11 -0.92 -5.84
CA GLU A 71 -1.56 -2.25 -6.25
C GLU A 71 -3.07 -2.31 -6.50
N GLU A 72 -3.87 -1.77 -5.58
CA GLU A 72 -5.33 -1.71 -5.73
C GLU A 72 -5.78 -0.81 -6.89
N SER A 73 -5.10 0.32 -7.11
CA SER A 73 -5.41 1.23 -8.23
C SER A 73 -5.13 0.60 -9.59
N PHE A 74 -4.05 -0.18 -9.70
CA PHE A 74 -3.68 -0.86 -10.94
C PHE A 74 -4.56 -2.10 -11.20
N LYS A 75 -4.98 -2.85 -10.17
CA LYS A 75 -5.90 -3.98 -10.33
C LYS A 75 -7.21 -3.55 -10.99
N GLY A 76 -7.85 -2.49 -10.51
CA GLY A 76 -9.09 -1.98 -11.12
C GLY A 76 -8.92 -1.57 -12.58
N SER A 77 -7.81 -0.91 -12.92
CA SER A 77 -7.52 -0.52 -14.31
C SER A 77 -7.24 -1.72 -15.22
N GLU A 78 -6.58 -2.76 -14.71
CA GLU A 78 -6.23 -3.95 -15.48
C GLU A 78 -7.47 -4.82 -15.73
N GLU A 79 -8.35 -4.96 -14.73
CA GLU A 79 -9.64 -5.66 -14.89
C GLU A 79 -10.53 -4.98 -15.95
N ASP A 80 -10.65 -3.65 -15.91
CA ASP A 80 -11.40 -2.88 -16.91
C ASP A 80 -10.83 -3.05 -18.32
N ARG A 81 -9.50 -3.05 -18.43
CA ARG A 81 -8.81 -3.24 -19.71
C ARG A 81 -9.03 -4.65 -20.26
N GLN A 82 -8.92 -5.68 -19.41
CA GLN A 82 -9.15 -7.07 -19.81
C GLN A 82 -10.61 -7.30 -20.23
N MET A 83 -11.58 -6.68 -19.55
CA MET A 83 -12.99 -6.75 -19.95
C MET A 83 -13.20 -6.12 -21.34
N LYS A 84 -12.65 -4.93 -21.60
CA LYS A 84 -12.73 -4.28 -22.91
C LYS A 84 -12.08 -5.11 -24.02
N GLU A 85 -10.88 -5.65 -23.78
CA GLU A 85 -10.18 -6.48 -24.76
C GLU A 85 -10.99 -7.76 -25.10
N GLN A 86 -11.65 -8.36 -24.10
CA GLN A 86 -12.55 -9.51 -24.31
C GLN A 86 -13.81 -9.13 -25.09
N GLU A 87 -14.42 -7.98 -24.80
CA GLU A 87 -15.59 -7.48 -25.52
C GLU A 87 -15.26 -7.20 -27.00
N GLU A 88 -14.16 -6.51 -27.28
CA GLU A 88 -13.70 -6.24 -28.64
C GLU A 88 -13.38 -7.52 -29.42
N ARG A 89 -12.85 -8.55 -28.74
CA ARG A 89 -12.59 -9.85 -29.37
C ARG A 89 -13.90 -10.57 -29.71
N LYS A 90 -14.87 -10.59 -28.79
CA LYS A 90 -16.20 -11.18 -29.04
C LYS A 90 -16.92 -10.47 -30.19
N GLU A 91 -16.79 -9.15 -30.27
CA GLU A 91 -17.39 -8.36 -31.34
C GLU A 91 -16.74 -8.66 -32.70
N ARG A 92 -15.40 -8.73 -32.77
CA ARG A 92 -14.70 -9.15 -33.98
C ARG A 92 -15.09 -10.55 -34.44
N GLU A 93 -15.23 -11.50 -33.50
CA GLU A 93 -15.67 -12.86 -33.82
C GLU A 93 -17.12 -12.91 -34.32
N ARG A 94 -18.01 -12.03 -33.83
CA ARG A 94 -19.38 -11.89 -34.35
C ARG A 94 -19.38 -11.32 -35.77
N GLN A 95 -18.67 -10.22 -36.00
CA GLN A 95 -18.58 -9.56 -37.30
C GLN A 95 -17.99 -10.50 -38.36
N ALA A 96 -16.95 -11.27 -38.03
CA ALA A 96 -16.37 -12.26 -38.93
C ALA A 96 -17.38 -13.35 -39.33
N LYS A 97 -18.18 -13.86 -38.38
CA LYS A 97 -19.24 -14.85 -38.65
C LYS A 97 -20.38 -14.29 -39.49
N GLU A 98 -20.75 -13.04 -39.26
CA GLU A 98 -21.80 -12.36 -40.04
C GLU A 98 -21.34 -12.13 -41.48
N LEU A 99 -20.09 -11.68 -41.66
CA LEU A 99 -19.48 -11.54 -42.98
C LEU A 99 -19.39 -12.89 -43.71
N GLU A 100 -19.02 -13.96 -43.02
CA GLU A 100 -19.00 -15.32 -43.59
C GLU A 100 -20.39 -15.76 -44.08
N LYS A 101 -21.46 -15.44 -43.33
CA LYS A 101 -22.83 -15.72 -43.77
C LYS A 101 -23.21 -14.93 -45.02
N LEU A 102 -22.92 -13.63 -45.05
CA LEU A 102 -23.21 -12.79 -46.21
C LEU A 102 -22.49 -13.27 -47.47
N PHE A 103 -21.22 -13.67 -47.35
CA PHE A 103 -20.47 -14.25 -48.49
C PHE A 103 -21.11 -15.55 -48.98
N LYS A 104 -21.54 -16.43 -48.07
CA LYS A 104 -22.21 -17.68 -48.44
C LYS A 104 -23.54 -17.42 -49.16
N GLU A 105 -24.33 -16.47 -48.66
CA GLU A 105 -25.60 -16.09 -49.28
C GLU A 105 -25.39 -15.51 -50.70
N ALA A 106 -24.41 -14.61 -50.87
CA ALA A 106 -24.10 -14.01 -52.16
C ALA A 106 -23.55 -15.02 -53.20
N ASP A 107 -22.74 -16.00 -52.77
CA ASP A 107 -22.19 -17.03 -53.66
C ASP A 107 -23.29 -18.00 -54.17
N THR A 108 -24.34 -18.24 -53.37
CA THR A 108 -25.52 -19.01 -53.81
C THR A 108 -26.41 -18.28 -54.81
N ASP A 109 -26.31 -16.95 -54.95
CA ASP A 109 -27.14 -16.17 -55.88
C ASP A 109 -26.57 -16.12 -57.31
N GLU A 110 -25.32 -16.55 -57.55
CA GLU A 110 -24.73 -16.65 -58.90
C GLU A 110 -25.22 -17.86 -59.71
N GLU A 111 -25.99 -18.79 -59.13
CA GLU A 111 -26.44 -20.01 -59.84
C GLU A 111 -27.70 -19.81 -60.73
N PHE A 112 -28.22 -18.58 -60.86
CA PHE A 112 -29.44 -18.28 -61.64
C PHE A 112 -29.31 -17.20 -62.75
N LEU A 113 -28.09 -16.87 -63.21
CA LEU A 113 -27.87 -16.09 -64.45
C LEU A 113 -27.06 -16.89 -65.48
#